data_AF-A0A8C6KMY5-F1
#
_entry.id   AF-A0A8C6KMY5-F1
#
_cell.length_a   1.000
_cell.length_b   1.000
_cell.length_c   1.000
_cell.angle_alpha   90.00
_cell.angle_beta   90.00
_cell.angle_gamma   90.00
#
_symmetry.space_group_name_H-M   'P 1'
#
loop_
_entity.id
_entity.type
_entity.pdbx_description
1 polymer ?
#
loop_
_entity_poly.entity_id
_entity_poly.type
_entity_poly.pdbx_seq_one_letter_code
_entity_poly.pdbx_strand_id
1 'polypeptide(L)'
;MANFLQLPLSKCHYSDHSTGTYCDGHPPFHVKSRPRGTALIIEWFCPRGHKLWSWNSQPKLKYGMQGGDFMLSTNILLSGNNFSKIALLFRFMNIRMVTSKTFYSVQGTYCLKSIQQFWEEKRNAIIKKLQSKDRVVALADGRMDSPGHSAMCCTYTTMDLDTMDIISVVNVDKRWVGYKSGVMEKAAFIQTFDSLTKEVNIKEIVTDAHVQIAALMHPERGRYKDQAITHSLDVWHAAKNLTKKLHAVGMISGQKLILGWIKDIVNHFWYACQHTSTREEFMDVWKGVLHHVTGEHEWGFGRCFHAPLAENPDKELIPHGSAAHVALSRIVLNQRWLKDIEKLLTFRTTAELESFQNHILMYAGKRFAFSFGVYEARTLLAALDYNHHNHRPVHVNIKGQVSHKRVYNKKSQRYSVHTVKETKDYGYIPELQTRILEKRLSSAGGLPKRRSIQADDPRALGPLSGISPPPTAELVQTQQRRGQVVIITKSPLHFCGRKLHKCNFCFLQDLCDT
;
A
#
# COMPACT_ATOMS: atom_id res chain seq x y z
N MET A 1 -30.27 -35.20 -3.72
CA MET A 1 -29.38 -35.15 -4.91
C MET A 1 -28.64 -36.47 -5.15
N ALA A 2 -27.88 -37.02 -4.19
CA ALA A 2 -27.10 -38.25 -4.43
C ALA A 2 -27.92 -39.47 -4.90
N ASN A 3 -29.18 -39.60 -4.45
CA ASN A 3 -30.08 -40.70 -4.83
C ASN A 3 -30.52 -40.68 -6.30
N PHE A 4 -30.30 -39.58 -7.03
CA PHE A 4 -30.63 -39.47 -8.46
C PHE A 4 -29.42 -39.74 -9.37
N LEU A 5 -28.23 -39.98 -8.81
CA LEU A 5 -27.01 -40.21 -9.58
C LEU A 5 -26.84 -41.69 -9.88
N GLN A 6 -27.31 -42.11 -11.06
CA GLN A 6 -27.13 -43.48 -11.54
C GLN A 6 -25.77 -43.62 -12.23
N LEU A 7 -25.04 -44.69 -11.89
CA LEU A 7 -23.85 -45.11 -12.61
C LEU A 7 -24.30 -46.11 -13.69
N PRO A 8 -23.99 -45.90 -14.98
CA PRO A 8 -24.45 -46.76 -16.08
C PRO A 8 -23.62 -48.05 -16.15
N LEU A 9 -23.58 -48.80 -15.05
CA LEU A 9 -23.02 -50.14 -14.96
C LEU A 9 -24.15 -51.11 -14.61
N SER A 10 -24.23 -52.23 -15.33
CA SER A 10 -25.25 -53.26 -15.11
C SER A 10 -24.91 -54.19 -13.93
N LYS A 11 -23.62 -54.31 -13.56
CA LYS A 11 -23.14 -55.13 -12.44
C LYS A 11 -21.78 -54.64 -11.94
N CYS A 12 -21.30 -55.23 -10.85
CA CYS A 12 -19.95 -55.06 -10.33
C CYS A 12 -18.95 -55.88 -11.17
N HIS A 13 -17.77 -55.33 -11.43
CA HIS A 13 -16.71 -55.99 -12.19
C HIS A 13 -15.49 -56.32 -11.31
N TYR A 14 -15.63 -56.23 -9.99
CA TYR A 14 -14.55 -56.58 -9.07
C TYR A 14 -14.27 -58.09 -9.12
N SER A 15 -13.01 -58.46 -9.26
CA SER A 15 -12.52 -59.84 -9.17
C SER A 15 -11.47 -59.95 -8.07
N ASP A 16 -11.63 -60.91 -7.18
CA ASP A 16 -10.57 -61.24 -6.22
C ASP A 16 -9.50 -62.09 -6.91
N HIS A 17 -8.29 -61.51 -7.04
CA HIS A 17 -7.16 -62.16 -7.69
C HIS A 17 -6.65 -63.41 -6.96
N SER A 18 -6.97 -63.56 -5.67
CA SER A 18 -6.51 -64.71 -4.86
C SER A 18 -7.45 -65.91 -4.91
N THR A 19 -8.75 -65.68 -5.06
CA THR A 19 -9.78 -66.72 -5.07
C THR A 19 -10.42 -66.95 -6.45
N GLY A 20 -10.15 -66.09 -7.43
CA GLY A 20 -10.76 -66.13 -8.76
C GLY A 20 -12.26 -65.81 -8.77
N THR A 21 -12.81 -65.38 -7.63
CA THR A 21 -14.25 -65.09 -7.50
C THR A 21 -14.59 -63.70 -8.00
N TYR A 22 -15.70 -63.60 -8.75
CA TYR A 22 -16.23 -62.34 -9.24
C TYR A 22 -17.35 -61.83 -8.33
N CYS A 23 -17.41 -60.51 -8.16
CA CYS A 23 -18.53 -59.90 -7.47
C CYS A 23 -19.77 -59.84 -8.37
N ASP A 24 -20.86 -60.44 -7.91
CA ASP A 24 -22.19 -60.44 -8.54
C ASP A 24 -23.06 -59.23 -8.14
N GLY A 25 -22.46 -58.15 -7.64
CA GLY A 25 -23.22 -57.01 -7.11
C GLY A 25 -23.97 -56.27 -8.22
N HIS A 26 -25.30 -56.23 -8.17
CA HIS A 26 -26.15 -55.51 -9.12
C HIS A 26 -26.64 -54.16 -8.53
N PRO A 27 -27.13 -53.23 -9.38
CA PRO A 27 -27.84 -52.04 -8.91
C PRO A 27 -29.05 -52.40 -8.00
N PRO A 28 -29.49 -51.49 -7.10
CA PRO A 28 -29.01 -50.11 -6.94
C PRO A 28 -27.66 -50.03 -6.24
N PHE A 29 -26.73 -49.24 -6.80
CA PHE A 29 -25.44 -48.99 -6.17
C PHE A 29 -25.55 -47.94 -5.07
N HIS A 30 -24.79 -48.13 -4.00
CA HIS A 30 -24.71 -47.18 -2.91
C HIS A 30 -23.83 -46.00 -3.30
N VAL A 31 -24.37 -44.79 -3.21
CA VAL A 31 -23.65 -43.55 -3.50
C VAL A 31 -23.22 -42.90 -2.20
N LYS A 32 -21.93 -42.65 -2.04
CA LYS A 32 -21.38 -41.82 -0.96
C LYS A 32 -20.86 -40.53 -1.54
N SER A 33 -21.28 -39.40 -0.97
CA SER A 33 -20.70 -38.10 -1.28
C SER A 33 -19.91 -37.60 -0.08
N ARG A 34 -18.75 -36.98 -0.35
CA ARG A 34 -17.94 -36.35 0.69
C ARG A 34 -17.28 -35.08 0.16
N PRO A 35 -17.37 -33.96 0.89
CA PRO A 35 -16.62 -32.76 0.54
C PRO A 35 -15.13 -32.94 0.88
N ARG A 36 -14.25 -32.35 0.07
CA ARG A 36 -12.81 -32.26 0.35
C ARG A 36 -12.29 -30.90 -0.10
N GLY A 37 -12.05 -30.01 0.86
CA GLY A 37 -11.72 -28.61 0.54
C GLY A 37 -12.89 -27.99 -0.24
N THR A 38 -12.60 -27.40 -1.40
CA THR A 38 -13.62 -26.90 -2.33
C THR A 38 -14.27 -27.99 -3.19
N ALA A 39 -13.78 -29.23 -3.16
CA ALA A 39 -14.27 -30.32 -4.01
C ALA A 39 -15.48 -31.05 -3.42
N LEU A 40 -16.33 -31.58 -4.29
CA LEU A 40 -17.24 -32.67 -3.98
C LEU A 40 -16.71 -33.96 -4.62
N ILE A 41 -16.50 -34.99 -3.81
CA ILE A 41 -16.14 -36.33 -4.28
C ILE A 41 -17.37 -37.22 -4.14
N ILE A 42 -17.71 -37.92 -5.21
CA ILE A 42 -18.81 -38.90 -5.24
C ILE A 42 -18.20 -40.26 -5.57
N GLU A 43 -18.50 -41.25 -4.74
CA GLU A 43 -17.98 -42.61 -4.84
C GLU A 43 -19.18 -43.58 -4.88
N TRP A 44 -19.17 -44.48 -5.85
CA TRP A 44 -20.20 -45.50 -6.02
C TRP A 44 -19.67 -46.84 -5.54
N PHE A 45 -20.51 -47.58 -4.82
CA PHE A 45 -20.17 -48.87 -4.24
C PHE A 45 -21.24 -49.91 -4.61
N CYS A 46 -20.82 -51.14 -4.91
CA CYS A 46 -21.77 -52.24 -5.04
C CYS A 46 -22.35 -52.63 -3.67
N PRO A 47 -23.45 -53.43 -3.61
CA PRO A 47 -24.00 -53.90 -2.34
C PRO A 47 -22.99 -54.65 -1.44
N ARG A 48 -22.01 -55.32 -2.04
CA ARG A 48 -20.90 -55.99 -1.32
C ARG A 48 -19.76 -55.04 -0.87
N GLY A 49 -19.88 -53.73 -1.08
CA GLY A 49 -18.91 -52.74 -0.59
C GLY A 49 -17.72 -52.42 -1.50
N HIS A 50 -17.60 -53.03 -2.68
CA HIS A 50 -16.53 -52.70 -3.65
C HIS A 50 -16.76 -51.34 -4.29
N LYS A 51 -15.72 -50.50 -4.36
CA LYS A 51 -15.76 -49.19 -5.01
C LYS A 51 -15.76 -49.36 -6.53
N LEU A 52 -16.87 -49.00 -7.17
CA LEU A 52 -17.08 -49.13 -8.62
C LEU A 52 -16.49 -47.95 -9.39
N TRP A 53 -16.76 -46.74 -8.89
CA TRP A 53 -16.32 -45.51 -9.55
C TRP A 53 -16.10 -44.40 -8.53
N SER A 54 -15.27 -43.42 -8.91
CA SER A 54 -15.11 -42.18 -8.15
C SER A 54 -15.06 -41.01 -9.10
N TRP A 55 -15.96 -40.07 -8.90
CA TRP A 55 -15.99 -38.79 -9.58
C TRP A 55 -15.55 -37.69 -8.62
N ASN A 56 -14.83 -36.71 -9.14
CA ASN A 56 -14.40 -35.53 -8.39
C ASN A 56 -14.84 -34.29 -9.15
N SER A 57 -15.43 -33.32 -8.46
CA SER A 57 -15.98 -32.11 -9.08
C SER A 57 -14.93 -31.17 -9.68
N GLN A 58 -13.64 -31.49 -9.52
CA GLN A 58 -12.53 -30.71 -10.05
C GLN A 58 -11.29 -31.57 -10.29
N PRO A 59 -10.34 -31.10 -11.11
CA PRO A 59 -9.07 -31.80 -11.35
C PRO A 59 -8.29 -32.02 -10.06
N LYS A 60 -7.59 -33.16 -9.99
CA LYS A 60 -6.62 -33.45 -8.93
C LYS A 60 -5.23 -33.13 -9.46
N LEU A 61 -4.52 -32.23 -8.78
CA LEU A 61 -3.10 -32.02 -8.99
C LEU A 61 -2.30 -33.17 -8.35
N LYS A 62 -1.01 -33.28 -8.70
CA LYS A 62 -0.09 -34.27 -8.11
C LYS A 62 -0.20 -34.33 -6.58
N TYR A 63 0.02 -35.51 -6.01
CA TYR A 63 -0.10 -35.78 -4.56
C TYR A 63 -1.51 -35.52 -3.98
N GLY A 64 -2.56 -35.61 -4.81
CA GLY A 64 -3.95 -35.60 -4.37
C GLY A 64 -4.48 -34.24 -3.92
N MET A 65 -3.79 -33.15 -4.28
CA MET A 65 -4.26 -31.78 -4.03
C MET A 65 -5.40 -31.44 -4.99
N GLN A 66 -6.41 -30.76 -4.48
CA GLN A 66 -7.53 -30.31 -5.29
C GLN A 66 -7.17 -29.05 -6.09
N GLY A 67 -7.49 -29.02 -7.38
CA GLY A 67 -7.20 -27.88 -8.25
C GLY A 67 -7.80 -26.57 -7.74
N GLY A 68 -9.07 -26.58 -7.32
CA GLY A 68 -9.72 -25.39 -6.77
C GLY A 68 -9.15 -24.96 -5.42
N ASP A 69 -8.69 -25.87 -4.55
CA ASP A 69 -8.02 -25.49 -3.30
C ASP A 69 -6.74 -24.68 -3.60
N PHE A 70 -5.97 -25.14 -4.59
CA PHE A 70 -4.74 -24.47 -5.03
C PHE A 70 -5.05 -23.12 -5.67
N MET A 71 -5.94 -23.10 -6.66
CA MET A 71 -6.28 -21.88 -7.39
C MET A 71 -6.97 -20.84 -6.52
N LEU A 72 -7.85 -21.25 -5.60
CA LEU A 72 -8.46 -20.32 -4.64
C LEU A 72 -7.40 -19.73 -3.71
N SER A 73 -6.46 -20.56 -3.23
CA SER A 73 -5.40 -20.07 -2.35
C SER A 73 -4.48 -19.06 -3.04
N THR A 74 -4.13 -19.33 -4.30
CA THR A 74 -3.35 -18.41 -5.14
C THR A 74 -4.12 -17.12 -5.38
N ASN A 75 -5.37 -17.20 -5.83
CA ASN A 75 -6.15 -16.03 -6.26
C ASN A 75 -6.59 -15.11 -5.12
N ILE A 76 -6.78 -15.63 -3.90
CA ILE A 76 -7.00 -14.76 -2.74
C ILE A 76 -5.79 -13.85 -2.52
N LEU A 77 -4.55 -14.33 -2.76
CA LEU A 77 -3.36 -13.49 -2.67
C LEU A 77 -3.26 -12.52 -3.85
N LEU A 78 -3.36 -13.03 -5.08
CA LEU A 78 -3.16 -12.25 -6.31
C LEU A 78 -4.17 -11.12 -6.47
N SER A 79 -5.39 -11.28 -5.94
CA SER A 79 -6.42 -10.24 -5.94
C SER A 79 -6.34 -9.26 -4.76
N GLY A 80 -5.33 -9.38 -3.89
CA GLY A 80 -5.21 -8.57 -2.69
C GLY A 80 -6.20 -8.91 -1.56
N ASN A 81 -7.10 -9.88 -1.76
CA ASN A 81 -8.11 -10.25 -0.78
C ASN A 81 -7.56 -10.84 0.52
N ASN A 82 -8.37 -10.80 1.58
CA ASN A 82 -8.05 -11.37 2.87
C ASN A 82 -8.71 -12.75 3.05
N PHE A 83 -7.92 -13.76 3.43
CA PHE A 83 -8.42 -15.14 3.62
C PHE A 83 -9.61 -15.21 4.57
N SER A 84 -9.54 -14.57 5.74
CA SER A 84 -10.61 -14.64 6.75
C SER A 84 -11.90 -13.99 6.25
N LYS A 85 -11.80 -12.92 5.44
CA LYS A 85 -12.98 -12.30 4.80
C LYS A 85 -13.62 -13.21 3.77
N ILE A 86 -12.83 -13.85 2.92
CA ILE A 86 -13.35 -14.81 1.93
C ILE A 86 -13.89 -16.06 2.61
N ALA A 87 -13.23 -16.57 3.66
CA ALA A 87 -13.72 -17.69 4.46
C ALA A 87 -15.06 -17.38 5.13
N LEU A 88 -15.23 -16.16 5.62
CA LEU A 88 -16.50 -15.72 6.18
C LEU A 88 -17.61 -15.65 5.11
N LEU A 89 -17.30 -15.13 3.92
CA LEU A 89 -18.23 -15.12 2.78
C LEU A 89 -18.68 -16.55 2.43
N PHE A 90 -17.74 -17.47 2.25
CA PHE A 90 -18.03 -18.87 1.93
C PHE A 90 -18.88 -19.53 3.03
N ARG A 91 -18.59 -19.21 4.30
CA ARG A 91 -19.39 -19.66 5.43
C ARG A 91 -20.83 -19.16 5.36
N PHE A 92 -21.05 -17.89 5.03
CA PHE A 92 -22.41 -17.33 4.89
C PHE A 92 -23.18 -17.93 3.72
N MET A 93 -22.50 -18.31 2.65
CA MET A 93 -23.09 -19.01 1.51
C MET A 93 -23.26 -20.52 1.74
N ASN A 94 -22.81 -21.05 2.88
CA ASN A 94 -22.75 -22.49 3.15
C ASN A 94 -21.93 -23.29 2.11
N ILE A 95 -20.85 -22.68 1.60
CA ILE A 95 -19.91 -23.29 0.63
C ILE A 95 -18.63 -23.68 1.37
N ARG A 96 -18.11 -24.89 1.10
CA ARG A 96 -16.85 -25.35 1.68
C ARG A 96 -15.65 -24.62 1.07
N MET A 97 -14.66 -24.31 1.89
CA MET A 97 -13.44 -23.60 1.50
C MET A 97 -12.20 -24.43 1.84
N VAL A 98 -11.11 -24.18 1.12
CA VAL A 98 -9.76 -24.59 1.50
C VAL A 98 -9.42 -24.15 2.93
N THR A 99 -8.74 -25.01 3.69
CA THR A 99 -8.36 -24.72 5.08
C THR A 99 -7.30 -23.62 5.15
N SER A 100 -7.26 -22.86 6.26
CA SER A 100 -6.22 -21.84 6.51
C SER A 100 -4.81 -22.43 6.43
N LYS A 101 -4.61 -23.65 6.96
CA LYS A 101 -3.33 -24.36 6.90
C LYS A 101 -2.90 -24.62 5.45
N THR A 102 -3.79 -25.13 4.62
CA THR A 102 -3.51 -25.37 3.20
C THR A 102 -3.24 -24.05 2.48
N PHE A 103 -4.05 -23.02 2.73
CA PHE A 103 -3.88 -21.69 2.16
C PHE A 103 -2.49 -21.10 2.41
N TYR A 104 -2.07 -21.01 3.68
CA TYR A 104 -0.77 -20.45 4.03
C TYR A 104 0.40 -21.29 3.54
N SER A 105 0.20 -22.61 3.43
CA SER A 105 1.21 -23.52 2.87
C SER A 105 1.36 -23.32 1.36
N VAL A 106 0.26 -23.20 0.61
CA VAL A 106 0.30 -22.88 -0.83
C VAL A 106 0.97 -21.52 -1.07
N GLN A 107 0.55 -20.48 -0.33
CA GLN A 107 1.16 -19.15 -0.45
C GLN A 107 2.66 -19.20 -0.25
N GLY A 108 3.11 -19.75 0.88
CA GLY A 108 4.51 -19.78 1.25
C GLY A 108 5.38 -20.63 0.31
N THR A 109 4.82 -21.72 -0.21
CA THR A 109 5.58 -22.67 -1.03
C THR A 109 5.66 -22.22 -2.49
N TYR A 110 4.56 -21.67 -3.04
CA TYR A 110 4.45 -21.44 -4.48
C TYR A 110 4.24 -19.98 -4.87
N CYS A 111 3.60 -19.15 -4.04
CA CYS A 111 3.22 -17.81 -4.46
C CYS A 111 4.31 -16.77 -4.18
N LEU A 112 4.84 -16.69 -2.95
CA LEU A 112 5.69 -15.57 -2.53
C LEU A 112 6.91 -15.36 -3.45
N LYS A 113 7.73 -16.39 -3.64
CA LYS A 113 8.90 -16.33 -4.53
C LYS A 113 8.53 -16.09 -5.99
N SER A 114 7.38 -16.60 -6.45
CA SER A 114 6.93 -16.39 -7.83
C SER A 114 6.52 -14.95 -8.09
N ILE A 115 5.86 -14.31 -7.12
CA ILE A 115 5.52 -12.88 -7.18
C ILE A 115 6.79 -12.03 -7.20
N GLN A 116 7.75 -12.34 -6.33
CA GLN A 116 9.03 -11.63 -6.29
C GLN A 116 9.77 -11.72 -7.63
N GLN A 117 9.94 -12.94 -8.17
CA GLN A 117 10.59 -13.15 -9.46
C GLN A 117 9.86 -12.42 -10.60
N PHE A 118 8.53 -12.47 -10.61
CA PHE A 118 7.73 -11.79 -11.62
C PHE A 118 7.86 -10.26 -11.54
N TRP A 119 7.89 -9.72 -10.33
CA TRP A 119 8.18 -8.30 -10.11
C TRP A 119 9.57 -7.93 -10.61
N GLU A 120 10.61 -8.68 -10.24
CA GLU A 120 11.98 -8.43 -10.66
C GLU A 120 12.11 -8.46 -12.20
N GLU A 121 11.47 -9.42 -12.87
CA GLU A 121 11.44 -9.49 -14.34
C GLU A 121 10.80 -8.24 -14.96
N LYS A 122 9.60 -7.84 -14.52
CA LYS A 122 8.90 -6.66 -15.06
C LYS A 122 9.64 -5.36 -14.73
N ARG A 123 10.15 -5.24 -13.50
CA ARG A 123 10.96 -4.11 -13.02
C ARG A 123 12.24 -3.97 -13.84
N ASN A 124 12.94 -5.07 -14.13
CA ASN A 124 14.18 -5.03 -14.91
C ASN A 124 13.97 -4.49 -16.33
N ALA A 125 12.79 -4.72 -16.93
CA ALA A 125 12.46 -4.11 -18.21
C ALA A 125 12.32 -2.57 -18.12
N ILE A 126 11.81 -2.05 -17.00
CA ILE A 126 11.73 -0.61 -16.73
C ILE A 126 13.13 -0.06 -16.46
N ILE A 127 13.92 -0.71 -15.60
CA ILE A 127 15.30 -0.32 -15.28
C ILE A 127 16.17 -0.23 -16.54
N LYS A 128 16.07 -1.20 -17.46
CA LYS A 128 16.79 -1.16 -18.75
C LYS A 128 16.46 0.08 -19.59
N LYS A 129 15.20 0.52 -19.60
CA LYS A 129 14.81 1.76 -20.28
C LYS A 129 15.44 2.98 -19.58
N LEU A 130 15.42 2.99 -18.25
CA LEU A 130 15.99 4.10 -17.47
C LEU A 130 17.52 4.18 -17.55
N GLN A 131 18.21 3.05 -17.76
CA GLN A 131 19.66 3.03 -17.99
C GLN A 131 20.07 3.78 -19.27
N SER A 132 19.19 3.82 -20.28
CA SER A 132 19.43 4.61 -21.50
C SER A 132 19.14 6.11 -21.35
N LYS A 133 18.54 6.54 -20.22
CA LYS A 133 18.32 7.95 -19.95
C LYS A 133 19.57 8.59 -19.37
N ASP A 134 19.92 9.77 -19.86
CA ASP A 134 21.00 10.59 -19.32
C ASP A 134 20.73 11.03 -17.87
N ARG A 135 19.45 11.31 -17.56
CA ARG A 135 19.03 11.85 -16.27
C ARG A 135 17.78 11.13 -15.75
N VAL A 136 17.88 10.52 -14.57
CA VAL A 136 16.74 9.98 -13.83
C VAL A 136 16.44 10.85 -12.61
N VAL A 137 15.18 11.26 -12.48
CA VAL A 137 14.66 11.94 -11.28
C VAL A 137 13.78 10.96 -10.53
N ALA A 138 14.19 10.61 -9.32
CA ALA A 138 13.50 9.65 -8.48
C ALA A 138 12.65 10.37 -7.45
N LEU A 139 11.36 10.05 -7.38
CA LEU A 139 10.49 10.40 -6.25
C LEU A 139 10.56 9.27 -5.24
N ALA A 140 10.72 9.55 -3.95
CA ALA A 140 10.75 8.51 -2.94
C ALA A 140 10.07 8.88 -1.62
N ASP A 141 9.35 7.91 -1.06
CA ASP A 141 8.66 8.08 0.22
C ASP A 141 8.47 6.75 0.98
N GLY A 142 8.37 6.85 2.30
CA GLY A 142 8.20 5.75 3.23
C GLY A 142 6.81 5.72 3.88
N ARG A 143 6.17 4.55 3.87
CA ARG A 143 4.90 4.32 4.60
C ARG A 143 5.02 3.20 5.62
N MET A 144 4.29 3.35 6.73
CA MET A 144 4.17 2.32 7.76
C MET A 144 2.95 1.42 7.55
N ASP A 145 3.08 0.14 7.89
CA ASP A 145 2.04 -0.89 7.73
C ASP A 145 0.84 -0.73 8.67
N SER A 146 1.01 -0.10 9.83
CA SER A 146 -0.08 0.23 10.75
C SER A 146 0.03 1.67 11.28
N PRO A 147 -1.09 2.28 11.72
CA PRO A 147 -1.05 3.60 12.35
C PRO A 147 -0.46 3.54 13.77
N GLY A 148 0.19 4.63 14.20
CA GLY A 148 0.71 4.77 15.57
C GLY A 148 2.00 3.99 15.84
N HIS A 149 2.34 3.81 17.12
CA HIS A 149 3.61 3.20 17.55
C HIS A 149 3.68 1.67 17.37
N SER A 150 2.66 1.04 16.78
CA SER A 150 2.58 -0.42 16.55
C SER A 150 3.14 -0.87 15.19
N ALA A 151 3.68 0.04 14.38
CA ALA A 151 4.24 -0.28 13.07
C ALA A 151 5.28 -1.40 13.17
N MET A 152 5.11 -2.43 12.32
CA MET A 152 6.02 -3.58 12.21
C MET A 152 6.90 -3.46 10.97
N CYS A 153 6.33 -2.97 9.87
CA CYS A 153 7.01 -2.86 8.59
C CYS A 153 6.95 -1.43 8.04
N CYS A 154 8.07 -0.97 7.48
CA CYS A 154 8.16 0.20 6.63
C CYS A 154 8.24 -0.27 5.17
N THR A 155 7.42 0.30 4.30
CA THR A 155 7.54 0.15 2.85
C THR A 155 8.10 1.45 2.30
N TYR A 156 9.28 1.40 1.72
CA TYR A 156 9.89 2.52 1.03
C TYR A 156 9.73 2.31 -0.47
N THR A 157 9.16 3.29 -1.15
CA THR A 157 8.86 3.20 -2.58
C THR A 157 9.61 4.27 -3.34
N THR A 158 10.09 3.92 -4.52
CA THR A 158 10.67 4.88 -5.46
C THR A 158 9.98 4.80 -6.81
N MET A 159 9.71 5.97 -7.39
CA MET A 159 9.03 6.17 -8.66
C MET A 159 9.89 7.05 -9.57
N ASP A 160 9.96 6.74 -10.87
CA ASP A 160 10.57 7.64 -11.87
C ASP A 160 9.62 8.81 -12.18
N LEU A 161 10.10 10.04 -12.11
CA LEU A 161 9.26 11.23 -12.30
C LEU A 161 8.65 11.32 -13.70
N ASP A 162 9.34 10.91 -14.75
CA ASP A 162 8.83 11.14 -16.12
C ASP A 162 7.77 10.11 -16.51
N THR A 163 8.03 8.83 -16.18
CA THR A 163 7.13 7.72 -16.53
C THR A 163 6.07 7.50 -15.47
N MET A 164 6.29 7.95 -14.22
CA MET A 164 5.52 7.57 -13.04
C MET A 164 5.61 6.07 -12.71
N ASP A 165 6.49 5.30 -13.33
CA ASP A 165 6.62 3.88 -13.01
C ASP A 165 7.26 3.68 -11.64
N ILE A 166 6.76 2.72 -10.87
CA ILE A 166 7.40 2.25 -9.65
C ILE A 166 8.65 1.48 -10.02
N ILE A 167 9.81 1.97 -9.57
CA ILE A 167 11.13 1.40 -9.88
C ILE A 167 11.77 0.72 -8.67
N SER A 168 11.22 0.89 -7.46
CA SER A 168 11.67 0.15 -6.28
C SER A 168 10.59 0.08 -5.22
N VAL A 169 10.52 -1.07 -4.54
CA VAL A 169 9.71 -1.31 -3.35
C VAL A 169 10.58 -2.10 -2.38
N VAL A 170 10.95 -1.48 -1.25
CA VAL A 170 11.76 -2.11 -0.21
C VAL A 170 10.95 -2.18 1.08
N ASN A 171 10.95 -3.36 1.70
CA ASN A 171 10.29 -3.59 2.97
C ASN A 171 11.31 -3.81 4.08
N VAL A 172 11.24 -3.00 5.15
CA VAL A 172 12.09 -3.16 6.34
C VAL A 172 11.23 -3.54 7.52
N ASP A 173 11.59 -4.64 8.20
CA ASP A 173 10.97 -5.05 9.45
C ASP A 173 11.63 -4.35 10.65
N LYS A 174 10.82 -3.96 11.63
CA LYS A 174 11.24 -3.28 12.85
C LYS A 174 12.31 -4.05 13.63
N ARG A 175 12.34 -5.38 13.53
CA ARG A 175 13.36 -6.24 14.18
C ARG A 175 14.76 -6.03 13.60
N TRP A 176 14.88 -5.74 12.32
CA TRP A 176 16.18 -5.51 11.67
C TRP A 176 16.85 -4.21 12.11
N VAL A 177 16.09 -3.28 12.69
CA VAL A 177 16.60 -1.98 13.13
C VAL A 177 16.61 -1.86 14.66
N GLY A 178 16.76 -3.00 15.36
CA GLY A 178 16.83 -3.03 16.82
C GLY A 178 15.54 -2.53 17.49
N TYR A 179 14.39 -2.86 16.91
CA TYR A 179 13.06 -2.52 17.43
C TYR A 179 12.74 -1.02 17.49
N LYS A 180 13.48 -0.18 16.76
CA LYS A 180 13.30 1.29 16.73
C LYS A 180 12.54 1.71 15.47
N SER A 181 11.25 2.01 15.58
CA SER A 181 10.43 2.37 14.41
C SER A 181 10.87 3.66 13.72
N GLY A 182 11.43 4.62 14.48
CA GLY A 182 11.87 5.92 13.95
C GLY A 182 13.14 5.89 13.10
N VAL A 183 13.76 4.73 12.89
CA VAL A 183 14.92 4.56 11.99
C VAL A 183 14.63 3.62 10.81
N MET A 184 13.43 3.04 10.76
CA MET A 184 13.06 2.09 9.69
C MET A 184 13.06 2.76 8.33
N GLU A 185 12.54 3.99 8.24
CA GLU A 185 12.50 4.76 6.99
C GLU A 185 13.90 5.08 6.49
N LYS A 186 14.81 5.50 7.38
CA LYS A 186 16.23 5.69 7.04
C LYS A 186 16.87 4.40 6.54
N ALA A 187 16.63 3.27 7.23
CA ALA A 187 17.19 1.98 6.82
C ALA A 187 16.66 1.55 5.44
N ALA A 188 15.36 1.74 5.20
CA ALA A 188 14.72 1.40 3.93
C ALA A 188 15.19 2.33 2.79
N PHE A 189 15.39 3.62 3.07
CA PHE A 189 16.02 4.56 2.14
C PHE A 189 17.42 4.11 1.76
N ILE A 190 18.27 3.77 2.73
CA ILE A 190 19.64 3.29 2.46
C ILE A 190 19.62 2.04 1.56
N GLN A 191 18.81 1.03 1.91
CA GLN A 191 18.70 -0.18 1.08
C GLN A 191 18.22 0.12 -0.34
N THR A 192 17.22 0.99 -0.47
CA THR A 192 16.67 1.38 -1.77
C THR A 192 17.70 2.12 -2.62
N PHE A 193 18.35 3.12 -2.02
CA PHE A 193 19.24 4.03 -2.72
C PHE A 193 20.58 3.37 -3.06
N ASP A 194 21.13 2.54 -2.17
CA ASP A 194 22.34 1.76 -2.43
C ASP A 194 22.17 0.75 -3.58
N SER A 195 20.95 0.24 -3.81
CA SER A 195 20.63 -0.62 -4.96
C SER A 195 20.43 0.20 -6.22
N LEU A 196 19.54 1.19 -6.17
CA LEU A 196 19.14 1.94 -7.36
C LEU A 196 20.29 2.73 -7.98
N THR A 197 21.17 3.32 -7.18
CA THR A 197 22.33 4.08 -7.70
C THR A 197 23.34 3.22 -8.45
N LYS A 198 23.31 1.89 -8.27
CA LYS A 198 24.09 0.92 -9.06
C LYS A 198 23.37 0.47 -10.32
N GLU A 199 22.06 0.60 -10.35
CA GLU A 199 21.21 0.12 -11.44
C GLU A 199 20.88 1.21 -12.45
N VAL A 200 20.73 2.46 -12.02
CA VAL A 200 20.30 3.61 -12.82
C VAL A 200 21.07 4.88 -12.44
N ASN A 201 21.30 5.77 -13.42
CA ASN A 201 21.97 7.06 -13.21
C ASN A 201 21.00 8.09 -12.60
N ILE A 202 20.75 7.97 -11.29
CA ILE A 202 19.94 8.93 -10.54
C ILE A 202 20.72 10.25 -10.41
N LYS A 203 20.13 11.34 -10.91
CA LYS A 203 20.70 12.69 -10.76
C LYS A 203 19.98 13.53 -9.72
N GLU A 204 18.73 13.20 -9.44
CA GLU A 204 17.91 13.93 -8.49
C GLU A 204 17.03 12.95 -7.71
N ILE A 205 16.98 13.12 -6.38
CA ILE A 205 16.07 12.40 -5.49
C ILE A 205 15.17 13.40 -4.78
N VAL A 206 13.86 13.19 -4.87
CA VAL A 206 12.82 14.02 -4.27
C VAL A 206 12.22 13.27 -3.10
N THR A 207 12.25 13.86 -1.91
CA THR A 207 11.67 13.25 -0.70
C THR A 207 10.86 14.26 0.10
N ASP A 208 10.10 13.74 1.06
CA ASP A 208 9.61 14.54 2.17
C ASP A 208 10.75 15.13 3.01
N ALA A 209 10.43 16.15 3.80
CA ALA A 209 11.35 16.78 4.75
C ALA A 209 11.63 15.83 5.94
N HIS A 210 12.50 14.83 5.73
CA HIS A 210 12.91 13.86 6.74
C HIS A 210 14.35 14.10 7.20
N VAL A 211 14.52 14.47 8.48
CA VAL A 211 15.82 14.93 9.04
C VAL A 211 16.94 13.89 8.86
N GLN A 212 16.66 12.59 9.02
CA GLN A 212 17.70 11.57 8.87
C GLN A 212 18.08 11.33 7.40
N ILE A 213 17.16 11.54 6.45
CA ILE A 213 17.45 11.42 5.02
C ILE A 213 18.22 12.66 4.55
N ALA A 214 17.80 13.85 4.99
CA ALA A 214 18.53 15.09 4.75
C ALA A 214 19.99 15.01 5.27
N ALA A 215 20.23 14.34 6.40
CA ALA A 215 21.57 14.10 6.90
C ALA A 215 22.38 13.13 6.01
N LEU A 216 21.75 12.10 5.43
CA LEU A 216 22.39 11.18 4.49
C LEU A 216 22.77 11.85 3.16
N MET A 217 21.92 12.78 2.70
CA MET A 217 22.09 13.51 1.44
C MET A 217 22.86 14.84 1.59
N HIS A 218 23.46 15.09 2.76
CA HIS A 218 24.18 16.34 2.98
C HIS A 218 25.40 16.44 2.04
N PRO A 219 25.60 17.56 1.33
CA PRO A 219 26.62 17.67 0.28
C PRO A 219 28.06 17.50 0.78
N GLU A 220 28.36 17.89 2.02
CA GLU A 220 29.74 17.82 2.53
C GLU A 220 30.05 16.59 3.43
N ARG A 221 29.05 16.10 4.17
CA ARG A 221 29.22 15.10 5.25
C ARG A 221 28.25 13.92 5.17
N GLY A 222 27.38 13.93 4.16
CA GLY A 222 26.40 12.87 3.94
C GLY A 222 27.06 11.58 3.47
N ARG A 223 26.31 10.48 3.54
CA ARG A 223 26.73 9.17 2.99
C ARG A 223 26.88 9.22 1.47
N TYR A 224 26.09 10.05 0.81
CA TYR A 224 25.98 10.11 -0.66
C TYR A 224 26.64 11.35 -1.28
N LYS A 225 27.50 12.05 -0.52
CA LYS A 225 28.15 13.30 -0.94
C LYS A 225 28.95 13.17 -2.25
N ASP A 226 29.63 12.04 -2.44
CA ASP A 226 30.53 11.84 -3.57
C ASP A 226 29.78 11.38 -4.85
N GLN A 227 28.45 11.23 -4.77
CA GLN A 227 27.64 10.76 -5.91
C GLN A 227 27.07 11.90 -6.76
N ALA A 228 27.29 13.17 -6.37
CA ALA A 228 26.79 14.35 -7.08
C ALA A 228 25.27 14.28 -7.40
N ILE A 229 24.47 13.78 -6.45
CA ILE A 229 23.01 13.66 -6.57
C ILE A 229 22.34 14.85 -5.89
N THR A 230 21.48 15.55 -6.62
CA THR A 230 20.66 16.64 -6.07
C THR A 230 19.57 16.08 -5.16
N HIS A 231 19.46 16.61 -3.94
CA HIS A 231 18.36 16.30 -3.02
C HIS A 231 17.33 17.43 -3.02
N SER A 232 16.18 17.15 -3.63
CA SER A 232 15.02 18.05 -3.68
C SER A 232 13.98 17.66 -2.62
N LEU A 233 13.18 18.64 -2.19
CA LEU A 233 12.09 18.45 -1.24
C LEU A 233 10.75 18.63 -1.92
N ASP A 234 9.73 17.93 -1.41
CA ASP A 234 8.36 18.09 -1.86
C ASP A 234 7.80 19.49 -1.49
N VAL A 235 7.50 20.30 -2.53
CA VAL A 235 6.98 21.67 -2.37
C VAL A 235 5.55 21.70 -1.80
N TRP A 236 4.75 20.67 -2.07
CA TRP A 236 3.39 20.57 -1.52
C TRP A 236 3.42 20.29 -0.02
N HIS A 237 4.29 19.40 0.46
CA HIS A 237 4.48 19.16 1.90
C HIS A 237 5.00 20.41 2.61
N ALA A 238 5.88 21.18 1.96
CA ALA A 238 6.32 22.48 2.45
C ALA A 238 5.14 23.47 2.59
N ALA A 239 4.37 23.69 1.52
CA ALA A 239 3.21 24.58 1.51
C ALA A 239 2.14 24.19 2.56
N LYS A 240 1.90 22.88 2.74
CA LYS A 240 1.01 22.33 3.76
C LYS A 240 1.50 22.64 5.18
N ASN A 241 2.80 22.53 5.44
CA ASN A 241 3.39 22.90 6.72
C ASN A 241 3.35 24.40 6.97
N LEU A 242 3.56 25.23 5.95
CA LEU A 242 3.38 26.68 6.01
C LEU A 242 1.93 27.03 6.39
N THR A 243 0.95 26.43 5.72
CA THR A 243 -0.48 26.59 6.02
C THR A 243 -0.79 26.30 7.50
N LYS A 244 -0.26 25.20 8.04
CA LYS A 244 -0.45 24.84 9.46
C LYS A 244 0.12 25.89 10.41
N LYS A 245 1.32 26.41 10.12
CA LYS A 245 1.97 27.47 10.93
C LYS A 245 1.15 28.76 10.90
N LEU A 246 0.73 29.20 9.71
CA LEU A 246 -0.10 30.40 9.54
C LEU A 246 -1.43 30.26 10.29
N HIS A 247 -2.09 29.11 10.17
CA HIS A 247 -3.34 28.84 10.87
C HIS A 247 -3.15 28.83 12.40
N ALA A 248 -2.07 28.23 12.92
CA ALA A 248 -1.80 28.22 14.35
C ALA A 248 -1.60 29.63 14.91
N VAL A 249 -0.88 30.49 14.19
CA VAL A 249 -0.65 31.89 14.58
C VAL A 249 -1.92 32.73 14.41
N GLY A 250 -2.68 32.55 13.33
CA GLY A 250 -3.95 33.25 13.11
C GLY A 250 -5.03 32.94 14.16
N MET A 251 -4.91 31.84 14.90
CA MET A 251 -5.81 31.52 16.02
C MET A 251 -5.47 32.26 17.32
N ILE A 252 -4.32 32.93 17.40
CA ILE A 252 -3.94 33.76 18.55
C ILE A 252 -4.73 35.07 18.53
N SER A 253 -5.16 35.54 19.71
CA SER A 253 -5.88 36.80 19.85
C SER A 253 -5.07 37.97 19.27
N GLY A 254 -5.74 38.86 18.52
CA GLY A 254 -5.09 39.98 17.82
C GLY A 254 -4.39 39.61 16.50
N GLN A 255 -4.44 38.35 16.05
CA GLN A 255 -3.75 37.87 14.83
C GLN A 255 -4.68 37.25 13.78
N LYS A 256 -6.01 37.32 13.99
CA LYS A 256 -7.04 36.66 13.17
C LYS A 256 -7.02 37.05 11.69
N LEU A 257 -6.56 38.26 11.35
CA LEU A 257 -6.46 38.72 9.96
C LEU A 257 -5.60 37.78 9.10
N ILE A 258 -4.60 37.10 9.69
CA ILE A 258 -3.78 36.11 8.97
C ILE A 258 -4.64 35.01 8.36
N LEU A 259 -5.73 34.60 9.03
CA LEU A 259 -6.62 33.53 8.56
C LEU A 259 -7.24 33.85 7.19
N GLY A 260 -7.61 35.12 6.97
CA GLY A 260 -8.15 35.60 5.70
C GLY A 260 -7.12 35.62 4.56
N TRP A 261 -5.83 35.65 4.88
CA TRP A 261 -4.70 35.74 3.93
C TRP A 261 -3.98 34.42 3.67
N ILE A 262 -4.29 33.33 4.40
CA ILE A 262 -3.57 32.05 4.29
C ILE A 262 -3.46 31.58 2.85
N LYS A 263 -4.56 31.62 2.10
CA LYS A 263 -4.60 31.14 0.72
C LYS A 263 -3.64 31.94 -0.17
N ASP A 264 -3.63 33.26 -0.05
CA ASP A 264 -2.83 34.15 -0.87
C ASP A 264 -1.35 34.05 -0.52
N ILE A 265 -1.02 33.96 0.77
CA ILE A 265 0.36 33.74 1.25
C ILE A 265 0.90 32.41 0.73
N VAL A 266 0.09 31.34 0.78
CA VAL A 266 0.49 30.02 0.27
C VAL A 266 0.62 30.04 -1.25
N ASN A 267 -0.30 30.70 -1.98
CA ASN A 267 -0.18 30.87 -3.42
C ASN A 267 1.08 31.67 -3.80
N HIS A 268 1.41 32.71 -3.04
CA HIS A 268 2.63 33.50 -3.23
C HIS A 268 3.89 32.66 -2.98
N PHE A 269 3.88 31.80 -1.96
CA PHE A 269 4.95 30.82 -1.72
C PHE A 269 5.12 29.85 -2.90
N TRP A 270 4.01 29.31 -3.42
CA TRP A 270 4.02 28.46 -4.61
C TRP A 270 4.59 29.19 -5.82
N TYR A 271 4.14 30.43 -6.06
CA TYR A 271 4.64 31.27 -7.14
C TYR A 271 6.15 31.50 -7.01
N ALA A 272 6.63 31.88 -5.83
CA ALA A 272 8.05 32.09 -5.57
C ALA A 272 8.87 30.82 -5.84
N CYS A 273 8.44 29.65 -5.35
CA CYS A 273 9.16 28.40 -5.60
C CYS A 273 9.18 27.99 -7.08
N GLN A 274 8.15 28.36 -7.85
CA GLN A 274 8.03 27.98 -9.26
C GLN A 274 8.85 28.88 -10.20
N HIS A 275 9.01 30.17 -9.84
CA HIS A 275 9.57 31.19 -10.73
C HIS A 275 10.97 31.66 -10.32
N THR A 276 11.59 31.04 -9.33
CA THR A 276 12.94 31.39 -8.87
C THR A 276 13.82 30.15 -8.83
N SER A 277 15.11 30.34 -9.07
CA SER A 277 16.10 29.24 -9.13
C SER A 277 17.17 29.36 -8.05
N THR A 278 17.35 30.54 -7.46
CA THR A 278 18.32 30.80 -6.39
C THR A 278 17.63 31.23 -5.10
N ARG A 279 18.35 31.09 -3.98
CA ARG A 279 17.87 31.56 -2.68
C ARG A 279 17.62 33.07 -2.70
N GLU A 280 18.49 33.82 -3.35
CA GLU A 280 18.43 35.28 -3.45
C GLU A 280 17.15 35.71 -4.19
N GLU A 281 16.93 35.18 -5.39
CA GLU A 281 15.71 35.42 -6.17
C GLU A 281 14.45 35.02 -5.39
N PHE A 282 14.47 33.85 -4.75
CA PHE A 282 13.35 33.40 -3.92
C PHE A 282 13.07 34.42 -2.82
N MET A 283 14.09 34.91 -2.13
CA MET A 283 13.92 35.85 -1.03
C MET A 283 13.38 37.21 -1.50
N ASP A 284 13.77 37.68 -2.67
CA ASP A 284 13.28 38.93 -3.24
C ASP A 284 11.78 38.86 -3.55
N VAL A 285 11.32 37.73 -4.12
CA VAL A 285 9.90 37.49 -4.34
C VAL A 285 9.16 37.22 -3.03
N TRP A 286 9.69 36.35 -2.18
CA TRP A 286 9.03 35.85 -0.97
C TRP A 286 8.79 36.95 0.06
N LYS A 287 9.75 37.86 0.28
CA LYS A 287 9.58 38.99 1.21
C LYS A 287 8.48 39.95 0.78
N GLY A 288 8.21 40.06 -0.53
CA GLY A 288 7.13 40.89 -1.07
C GLY A 288 5.76 40.58 -0.45
N VAL A 289 5.54 39.34 0.03
CA VAL A 289 4.29 38.96 0.71
C VAL A 289 4.01 39.82 1.95
N LEU A 290 5.04 40.35 2.63
CA LEU A 290 4.88 41.21 3.81
C LEU A 290 4.39 42.62 3.46
N HIS A 291 4.57 43.05 2.21
CA HIS A 291 4.03 44.29 1.65
C HIS A 291 2.65 44.05 1.04
N HIS A 292 2.46 42.93 0.33
CA HIS A 292 1.18 42.61 -0.30
C HIS A 292 0.02 42.53 0.70
N VAL A 293 0.25 41.96 1.89
CA VAL A 293 -0.79 41.87 2.92
C VAL A 293 -1.20 43.23 3.49
N THR A 294 -0.37 44.27 3.33
CA THR A 294 -0.65 45.64 3.78
C THR A 294 -1.15 46.53 2.64
N GLY A 295 -1.33 45.99 1.42
CA GLY A 295 -1.72 46.75 0.23
C GLY A 295 -0.56 47.52 -0.43
N GLU A 296 0.68 47.31 0.02
CA GLU A 296 1.86 47.93 -0.58
C GLU A 296 2.37 47.08 -1.75
N HIS A 297 2.44 47.69 -2.94
CA HIS A 297 2.88 47.03 -4.18
C HIS A 297 4.21 47.60 -4.74
N GLU A 298 4.69 48.70 -4.15
CA GLU A 298 5.99 49.31 -4.40
C GLU A 298 6.62 49.64 -3.03
N TRP A 299 7.91 49.35 -2.87
CA TRP A 299 8.66 49.60 -1.65
C TRP A 299 10.12 49.96 -2.01
N GLY A 300 10.89 50.45 -1.04
CA GLY A 300 12.14 51.18 -1.29
C GLY A 300 13.13 50.55 -2.30
N PHE A 301 13.23 49.21 -2.35
CA PHE A 301 14.11 48.51 -3.28
C PHE A 301 13.40 47.43 -4.12
N GLY A 302 12.07 47.47 -4.23
CA GLY A 302 11.34 46.43 -4.96
C GLY A 302 9.90 46.79 -5.30
N ARG A 303 9.31 46.01 -6.20
CA ARG A 303 7.92 46.13 -6.63
C ARG A 303 7.34 44.76 -6.96
N CYS A 304 6.03 44.67 -7.08
CA CYS A 304 5.36 43.46 -7.55
C CYS A 304 5.83 43.05 -8.95
N PHE A 305 5.99 41.73 -9.17
CA PHE A 305 6.31 41.13 -10.47
C PHE A 305 5.06 40.76 -11.29
N HIS A 306 3.93 41.42 -11.02
CA HIS A 306 2.66 41.16 -11.70
C HIS A 306 1.97 42.46 -12.10
N ALA A 307 1.12 42.39 -13.12
CA ALA A 307 0.20 43.46 -13.47
C ALA A 307 -0.84 43.67 -12.33
N PRO A 308 -1.53 44.83 -12.29
CA PRO A 308 -2.61 45.07 -11.33
C PRO A 308 -3.62 43.91 -11.34
N LEU A 309 -3.88 43.36 -10.15
CA LEU A 309 -4.91 42.36 -9.94
C LEU A 309 -6.23 43.04 -9.59
N ALA A 310 -7.35 42.40 -9.89
CA ALA A 310 -8.67 42.92 -9.50
C ALA A 310 -8.71 43.13 -7.98
N GLU A 311 -9.00 44.36 -7.55
CA GLU A 311 -9.15 44.68 -6.14
C GLU A 311 -10.32 43.87 -5.58
N ASN A 312 -10.09 43.29 -4.40
CA ASN A 312 -11.15 42.67 -3.63
C ASN A 312 -11.46 43.62 -2.46
N PRO A 313 -12.46 44.52 -2.59
CA PRO A 313 -12.77 45.52 -1.56
C PRO A 313 -13.20 44.87 -0.23
N ASP A 314 -13.64 43.61 -0.25
CA ASP A 314 -14.01 42.84 0.95
C ASP A 314 -12.79 42.23 1.66
N LYS A 315 -11.58 42.37 1.10
CA LYS A 315 -10.34 41.80 1.65
C LYS A 315 -9.74 42.77 2.66
N GLU A 316 -9.96 42.50 3.94
CA GLU A 316 -9.33 43.27 5.02
C GLU A 316 -7.80 43.13 5.00
N LEU A 317 -7.10 44.26 4.85
CA LEU A 317 -5.64 44.33 4.87
C LEU A 317 -5.10 44.10 6.28
N ILE A 318 -3.90 43.54 6.39
CA ILE A 318 -3.19 43.44 7.66
C ILE A 318 -2.49 44.78 7.90
N PRO A 319 -2.79 45.55 8.97
CA PRO A 319 -2.11 46.81 9.20
C PRO A 319 -0.61 46.60 9.46
N HIS A 320 0.22 47.45 8.85
CA HIS A 320 1.67 47.43 9.05
C HIS A 320 2.01 47.56 10.55
N GLY A 321 2.94 46.74 11.05
CA GLY A 321 3.36 46.78 12.46
C GLY A 321 2.35 46.19 13.46
N SER A 322 1.16 45.77 13.03
CA SER A 322 0.20 45.07 13.89
C SER A 322 0.76 43.74 14.42
N ALA A 323 0.14 43.21 15.49
CA ALA A 323 0.52 41.90 16.04
C ALA A 323 0.45 40.78 14.97
N ALA A 324 -0.52 40.86 14.05
CA ALA A 324 -0.64 39.96 12.90
C ALA A 324 0.55 40.10 11.93
N HIS A 325 0.92 41.33 11.55
CA HIS A 325 2.04 41.60 10.64
C HIS A 325 3.39 41.14 11.21
N VAL A 326 3.64 41.43 12.50
CA VAL A 326 4.86 40.99 13.20
C VAL A 326 4.92 39.47 13.29
N ALA A 327 3.80 38.80 13.59
CA ALA A 327 3.75 37.35 13.66
C ALA A 327 3.95 36.68 12.29
N LEU A 328 3.38 37.24 11.23
CA LEU A 328 3.62 36.79 9.85
C LEU A 328 5.10 36.98 9.47
N SER A 329 5.69 38.13 9.78
CA SER A 329 7.11 38.42 9.52
C SER A 329 8.04 37.37 10.16
N ARG A 330 7.74 36.93 11.39
CA ARG A 330 8.49 35.84 12.06
C ARG A 330 8.39 34.49 11.36
N ILE A 331 7.31 34.22 10.64
CA ILE A 331 7.15 33.00 9.83
C ILE A 331 7.92 33.15 8.52
N VAL A 332 7.69 34.25 7.79
CA VAL A 332 8.27 34.53 6.47
C VAL A 332 9.80 34.58 6.54
N LEU A 333 10.35 35.24 7.57
CA LEU A 333 11.80 35.44 7.75
C LEU A 333 12.46 34.37 8.63
N ASN A 334 11.79 33.24 8.88
CA ASN A 334 12.32 32.21 9.75
C ASN A 334 13.56 31.53 9.14
N GLN A 335 14.75 31.77 9.72
CA GLN A 335 16.01 31.26 9.18
C GLN A 335 16.09 29.73 9.11
N ARG A 336 15.43 29.01 10.04
CA ARG A 336 15.40 27.54 10.00
C ARG A 336 14.58 27.02 8.83
N TRP A 337 13.47 27.68 8.50
CA TRP A 337 12.64 27.37 7.34
C TRP A 337 13.38 27.68 6.04
N LEU A 338 14.01 28.85 5.97
CA LEU A 338 14.69 29.32 4.77
C LEU A 338 15.98 28.54 4.48
N LYS A 339 16.55 27.82 5.45
CA LYS A 339 17.79 27.06 5.28
C LYS A 339 17.74 26.09 4.08
N ASP A 340 16.64 25.38 3.91
CA ASP A 340 16.51 24.32 2.90
C ASP A 340 15.68 24.76 1.69
N ILE A 341 15.53 26.08 1.46
CA ILE A 341 14.61 26.60 0.43
C ILE A 341 15.04 26.25 -1.00
N GLU A 342 16.35 26.20 -1.27
CA GLU A 342 16.91 25.82 -2.57
C GLU A 342 16.45 24.43 -3.01
N LYS A 343 16.22 23.52 -2.05
CA LYS A 343 15.71 22.17 -2.33
C LYS A 343 14.27 22.16 -2.83
N LEU A 344 13.54 23.26 -2.68
CA LEU A 344 12.15 23.41 -3.10
C LEU A 344 12.02 24.10 -4.47
N LEU A 345 13.11 24.73 -4.95
CA LEU A 345 13.11 25.52 -6.20
C LEU A 345 13.14 24.66 -7.47
N THR A 346 13.42 23.36 -7.34
CA THR A 346 13.20 22.39 -8.43
C THR A 346 11.71 22.06 -8.63
N PHE A 347 10.84 22.61 -7.77
CA PHE A 347 9.37 22.57 -7.84
C PHE A 347 8.79 21.16 -8.04
N ARG A 348 9.31 20.22 -7.25
CA ARG A 348 8.93 18.80 -7.32
C ARG A 348 7.82 18.48 -6.32
N THR A 349 6.98 17.51 -6.68
CA THR A 349 5.95 16.95 -5.80
C THR A 349 6.00 15.43 -5.84
N THR A 350 5.61 14.80 -4.73
CA THR A 350 5.49 13.34 -4.57
C THR A 350 4.03 12.90 -4.53
N ALA A 351 3.09 13.73 -5.01
CA ALA A 351 1.65 13.46 -4.96
C ALA A 351 1.27 12.12 -5.63
N GLU A 352 1.94 11.74 -6.72
CA GLU A 352 1.71 10.45 -7.38
C GLU A 352 2.17 9.26 -6.54
N LEU A 353 3.21 9.43 -5.70
CA LEU A 353 3.57 8.42 -4.70
C LEU A 353 2.48 8.27 -3.63
N GLU A 354 1.89 9.36 -3.14
CA GLU A 354 0.76 9.25 -2.19
C GLU A 354 -0.41 8.45 -2.82
N SER A 355 -0.68 8.65 -4.11
CA SER A 355 -1.67 7.87 -4.87
C SER A 355 -1.32 6.37 -4.89
N PHE A 356 -0.07 6.02 -5.19
CA PHE A 356 0.40 4.63 -5.13
C PHE A 356 0.36 4.04 -3.71
N GLN A 357 0.74 4.80 -2.69
CA GLN A 357 0.67 4.33 -1.30
C GLN A 357 -0.75 4.02 -0.84
N ASN A 358 -1.74 4.78 -1.34
CA ASN A 358 -3.15 4.45 -1.18
C ASN A 358 -3.51 3.18 -1.95
N HIS A 359 -2.97 2.98 -3.15
CA HIS A 359 -3.16 1.76 -3.92
C HIS A 359 -2.63 0.51 -3.21
N ILE A 360 -1.50 0.59 -2.50
CA ILE A 360 -0.99 -0.49 -1.65
C ILE A 360 -2.04 -0.95 -0.63
N LEU A 361 -2.92 -0.08 -0.14
CA LEU A 361 -3.95 -0.47 0.85
C LEU A 361 -4.96 -1.48 0.31
N MET A 362 -5.12 -1.57 -1.02
CA MET A 362 -5.96 -2.59 -1.66
C MET A 362 -5.38 -4.01 -1.48
N TYR A 363 -4.05 -4.12 -1.42
CA TYR A 363 -3.34 -5.40 -1.27
C TYR A 363 -2.85 -5.64 0.15
N ALA A 364 -2.42 -4.60 0.86
CA ALA A 364 -1.84 -4.63 2.20
C ALA A 364 -2.51 -3.58 3.11
N GLY A 365 -3.80 -3.75 3.35
CA GLY A 365 -4.59 -2.85 4.19
C GLY A 365 -4.12 -2.86 5.65
N LYS A 366 -4.00 -1.66 6.25
CA LYS A 366 -3.47 -1.45 7.62
C LYS A 366 -4.25 -2.12 8.75
N ARG A 367 -5.44 -2.66 8.46
CA ARG A 367 -6.32 -3.34 9.42
C ARG A 367 -5.98 -4.82 9.60
N PHE A 368 -5.16 -5.37 8.71
CA PHE A 368 -4.79 -6.78 8.71
C PHE A 368 -3.31 -6.92 9.03
N ALA A 369 -2.99 -7.87 9.92
CA ALA A 369 -1.62 -8.26 10.18
C ALA A 369 -1.18 -9.32 9.16
N PHE A 370 0.01 -9.14 8.60
CA PHE A 370 0.61 -10.07 7.65
C PHE A 370 1.99 -10.49 8.17
N SER A 371 2.39 -11.75 7.92
CA SER A 371 3.80 -12.12 8.07
C SER A 371 4.65 -11.37 7.04
N PHE A 372 5.90 -11.06 7.36
CA PHE A 372 6.79 -10.25 6.53
C PHE A 372 6.78 -10.64 5.04
N GLY A 373 7.10 -11.90 4.68
CA GLY A 373 7.11 -12.30 3.26
C GLY A 373 5.74 -12.25 2.56
N VAL A 374 4.62 -12.32 3.30
CA VAL A 374 3.28 -12.11 2.72
C VAL A 374 3.01 -10.64 2.51
N TYR A 375 3.48 -9.78 3.42
CA TYR A 375 3.37 -8.33 3.29
C TYR A 375 4.17 -7.83 2.08
N GLU A 376 5.41 -8.28 1.94
CA GLU A 376 6.28 -7.99 0.80
C GLU A 376 5.65 -8.45 -0.53
N ALA A 377 5.19 -9.70 -0.62
CA ALA A 377 4.51 -10.15 -1.85
C ALA A 377 3.27 -9.28 -2.20
N ARG A 378 2.57 -8.75 -1.19
CA ARG A 378 1.40 -7.87 -1.41
C ARG A 378 1.80 -6.46 -1.85
N THR A 379 2.88 -5.89 -1.32
CA THR A 379 3.40 -4.58 -1.79
C THR A 379 3.94 -4.69 -3.21
N LEU A 380 4.58 -5.81 -3.57
CA LEU A 380 5.01 -6.10 -4.95
C LEU A 380 3.83 -6.29 -5.91
N LEU A 381 2.77 -7.00 -5.50
CA LEU A 381 1.54 -7.11 -6.30
C LEU A 381 0.89 -5.74 -6.55
N ALA A 382 0.89 -4.85 -5.56
CA ALA A 382 0.40 -3.49 -5.74
C ALA A 382 1.25 -2.72 -6.77
N ALA A 383 2.57 -2.88 -6.75
CA ALA A 383 3.46 -2.25 -7.73
C ALA A 383 3.29 -2.82 -9.15
N LEU A 384 3.10 -4.14 -9.28
CA LEU A 384 2.74 -4.80 -10.54
C LEU A 384 1.42 -4.25 -11.10
N ASP A 385 0.38 -4.19 -10.27
CA ASP A 385 -0.92 -3.63 -10.64
C ASP A 385 -0.79 -2.16 -11.07
N TYR A 386 -0.08 -1.35 -10.28
CA TYR A 386 0.11 0.06 -10.60
C TYR A 386 0.83 0.24 -11.94
N ASN A 387 2.01 -0.37 -12.12
CA ASN A 387 2.82 -0.20 -13.32
C ASN A 387 2.10 -0.71 -14.58
N HIS A 388 1.40 -1.85 -14.49
CA HIS A 388 0.61 -2.38 -15.62
C HIS A 388 -0.47 -1.39 -16.08
N HIS A 389 -1.00 -0.58 -15.15
CA HIS A 389 -2.13 0.31 -15.39
C HIS A 389 -1.78 1.80 -15.47
N ASN A 390 -0.51 2.15 -15.28
CA ASN A 390 -0.04 3.53 -15.16
C ASN A 390 -0.32 4.31 -16.46
N HIS A 391 0.03 3.70 -17.60
CA HIS A 391 -0.07 4.29 -18.94
C HIS A 391 -1.38 4.00 -19.67
N ARG A 392 -2.44 3.60 -18.96
CA ARG A 392 -3.74 3.37 -19.60
C ARG A 392 -4.22 4.62 -20.34
N PRO A 393 -4.73 4.47 -21.58
CA PRO A 393 -5.22 5.59 -22.34
C PRO A 393 -6.49 6.19 -21.72
N VAL A 394 -6.81 7.39 -22.16
CA VAL A 394 -8.02 8.10 -21.76
C VAL A 394 -9.23 7.40 -22.36
N HIS A 395 -10.30 7.29 -21.58
CA HIS A 395 -11.54 6.72 -22.06
C HIS A 395 -12.25 7.74 -22.97
N VAL A 396 -12.50 7.32 -24.21
CA VAL A 396 -13.26 8.07 -25.20
C VAL A 396 -14.64 7.47 -25.33
N ASN A 397 -15.68 8.31 -25.27
CA ASN A 397 -17.06 7.87 -25.38
C ASN A 397 -17.45 7.55 -26.84
N ILE A 398 -18.68 7.05 -27.05
CA ILE A 398 -19.20 6.69 -28.38
C ILE A 398 -19.17 7.87 -29.37
N LYS A 399 -19.16 9.12 -28.87
CA LYS A 399 -19.12 10.34 -29.68
C LYS A 399 -17.69 10.82 -29.99
N GLY A 400 -16.66 10.05 -29.66
CA GLY A 400 -15.27 10.43 -29.88
C GLY A 400 -14.75 11.48 -28.87
N GLN A 401 -15.44 11.71 -27.75
CA GLN A 401 -15.06 12.73 -26.76
C GLN A 401 -14.43 12.11 -25.52
N VAL A 402 -13.43 12.80 -24.96
CA VAL A 402 -12.77 12.40 -23.70
C VAL A 402 -13.77 12.45 -22.55
N SER A 403 -13.86 11.36 -21.80
CA SER A 403 -14.74 11.27 -20.65
C SER A 403 -14.12 11.90 -19.41
N HIS A 404 -14.91 12.70 -18.70
CA HIS A 404 -14.52 13.35 -17.46
C HIS A 404 -15.44 12.95 -16.31
N LYS A 405 -14.89 12.88 -15.09
CA LYS A 405 -15.68 12.73 -13.86
C LYS A 405 -15.46 13.94 -12.95
N ARG A 406 -16.53 14.36 -12.28
CA ARG A 406 -16.48 15.37 -11.23
C ARG A 406 -16.14 14.69 -9.90
N VAL A 407 -15.18 15.25 -9.16
CA VAL A 407 -14.78 14.78 -7.83
C VAL A 407 -14.97 15.93 -6.84
N TYR A 408 -15.82 15.68 -5.83
CA TYR A 408 -16.05 16.63 -4.75
C TYR A 408 -15.02 16.44 -3.63
N ASN A 409 -14.23 17.46 -3.36
CA ASN A 409 -13.32 17.49 -2.23
C ASN A 409 -14.06 18.02 -0.99
N LYS A 410 -14.37 17.12 -0.05
CA LYS A 410 -15.09 17.46 1.19
C LYS A 410 -14.38 18.49 2.06
N LYS A 411 -13.04 18.53 2.03
CA LYS A 411 -12.24 19.43 2.86
C LYS A 411 -12.28 20.86 2.33
N SER A 412 -12.14 21.03 1.02
CA SER A 412 -12.19 22.36 0.39
C SER A 412 -13.60 22.77 -0.05
N GLN A 413 -14.58 21.88 0.08
CA GLN A 413 -15.95 22.03 -0.42
C GLN A 413 -16.03 22.44 -1.90
N ARG A 414 -15.12 21.90 -2.73
CA ARG A 414 -15.00 22.27 -4.15
C ARG A 414 -15.04 21.04 -5.05
N TYR A 415 -15.55 21.24 -6.26
CA TYR A 415 -15.46 20.25 -7.33
C TYR A 415 -14.15 20.42 -8.09
N SER A 416 -13.60 19.27 -8.49
CA SER A 416 -12.48 19.15 -9.43
C SER A 416 -12.90 18.19 -10.55
N VAL A 417 -12.28 18.34 -11.71
CA VAL A 417 -12.53 17.48 -12.87
C VAL A 417 -11.33 16.56 -13.07
N HIS A 418 -11.59 15.27 -13.26
CA HIS A 418 -10.57 14.29 -13.59
C HIS A 418 -10.94 13.58 -14.88
N THR A 419 -9.95 13.37 -15.74
CA THR A 419 -10.09 12.52 -16.93
C THR A 419 -10.27 11.06 -16.51
N VAL A 420 -11.22 10.39 -17.15
CA VAL A 420 -11.47 8.96 -16.95
C VAL A 420 -10.49 8.19 -17.85
N LYS A 421 -9.72 7.27 -17.28
CA LYS A 421 -8.91 6.31 -18.04
C LYS A 421 -9.78 5.09 -18.41
N GLU A 422 -9.37 4.33 -19.42
CA GLU A 422 -10.00 3.05 -19.77
C GLU A 422 -10.07 2.09 -18.56
N THR A 423 -10.88 1.04 -18.65
CA THR A 423 -11.00 0.04 -17.59
C THR A 423 -9.66 -0.67 -17.35
N LYS A 424 -9.46 -1.16 -16.12
CA LYS A 424 -8.27 -1.96 -15.79
C LYS A 424 -8.39 -3.33 -16.45
N ASP A 425 -7.34 -3.78 -17.12
CA ASP A 425 -7.20 -5.17 -17.57
C ASP A 425 -6.26 -5.93 -16.63
N TYR A 426 -6.48 -7.21 -16.44
CA TYR A 426 -5.63 -8.01 -15.55
C TYR A 426 -4.86 -9.07 -16.32
N GLY A 427 -4.39 -8.73 -17.54
CA GLY A 427 -3.70 -9.66 -18.43
C GLY A 427 -2.43 -10.30 -17.84
N TYR A 428 -1.77 -9.62 -16.90
CA TYR A 428 -0.61 -10.15 -16.17
C TYR A 428 -0.96 -11.22 -15.12
N ILE A 429 -2.23 -11.30 -14.68
CA ILE A 429 -2.66 -12.26 -13.65
C ILE A 429 -2.65 -13.71 -14.19
N PRO A 430 -3.23 -14.02 -15.37
CA PRO A 430 -3.07 -15.35 -15.97
C PRO A 430 -1.62 -15.78 -16.19
N GLU A 431 -0.72 -14.86 -16.57
CA GLU A 431 0.71 -15.14 -16.72
C GLU A 431 1.31 -15.59 -15.36
N LEU A 432 1.04 -14.82 -14.30
CA LEU A 432 1.51 -15.12 -12.96
C LEU A 432 0.88 -16.40 -12.37
N GLN A 433 -0.40 -16.64 -12.62
CA GLN A 433 -1.08 -17.88 -12.26
C GLN A 433 -0.44 -19.10 -12.92
N THR A 434 -0.10 -19.00 -14.21
CA THR A 434 0.54 -20.08 -14.98
C THR A 434 1.87 -20.45 -14.36
N ARG A 435 2.75 -19.46 -14.10
CA ARG A 435 4.05 -19.68 -13.45
C ARG A 435 3.92 -20.34 -12.06
N ILE A 436 2.94 -19.91 -11.27
CA ILE A 436 2.66 -20.50 -9.95
C ILE A 436 2.17 -21.95 -10.09
N LEU A 437 1.29 -22.22 -11.06
CA LEU A 437 0.75 -23.55 -11.32
C LEU A 437 1.82 -24.51 -11.84
N GLU A 438 2.68 -24.08 -12.76
CA GLU A 438 3.81 -24.85 -13.27
C GLU A 438 4.76 -25.30 -12.17
N LYS A 439 5.07 -24.42 -11.20
CA LYS A 439 5.85 -24.79 -10.01
C LYS A 439 5.16 -25.87 -9.16
N ARG A 440 3.83 -25.87 -9.11
CA ARG A 440 3.08 -26.95 -8.43
C ARG A 440 3.09 -28.25 -9.22
N LEU A 441 2.96 -28.18 -10.55
CA LEU A 441 2.94 -29.35 -11.43
C LEU A 441 4.32 -30.03 -11.53
N SER A 442 5.41 -29.27 -11.44
CA SER A 442 6.79 -29.75 -11.42
C SER A 442 7.28 -30.22 -10.04
N SER A 443 6.52 -29.95 -8.97
CA SER A 443 6.90 -30.32 -7.60
C SER A 443 7.13 -31.83 -7.43
N ALA A 444 8.27 -32.21 -6.83
CA ALA A 444 8.62 -33.59 -6.49
C ALA A 444 7.92 -34.10 -5.20
N GLY A 445 7.12 -33.26 -4.54
CA GLY A 445 6.40 -33.64 -3.32
C GLY A 445 5.07 -32.93 -3.09
N GLY A 446 4.34 -33.43 -2.09
CA GLY A 446 3.15 -32.79 -1.53
C GLY A 446 3.49 -31.46 -0.82
N LEU A 447 2.47 -30.81 -0.24
CA LEU A 447 2.72 -29.62 0.58
C LEU A 447 3.57 -29.97 1.81
N PRO A 448 4.54 -29.12 2.19
CA PRO A 448 5.37 -29.37 3.35
C PRO A 448 4.52 -29.41 4.63
N LYS A 449 4.76 -30.42 5.48
CA LYS A 449 4.07 -30.60 6.78
C LYS A 449 4.49 -29.53 7.80
N ARG A 450 5.76 -29.11 7.76
CA ARG A 450 6.35 -28.06 8.61
C ARG A 450 6.94 -26.99 7.70
N ARG A 451 6.62 -25.73 7.96
CA ARG A 451 7.18 -24.59 7.23
C ARG A 451 8.53 -24.25 7.86
N SER A 452 9.61 -24.34 7.11
CA SER A 452 10.88 -23.73 7.53
C SER A 452 10.70 -22.22 7.52
N ILE A 453 11.18 -21.56 8.58
CA ILE A 453 11.38 -20.12 8.58
C ILE A 453 12.58 -19.89 7.66
N GLN A 454 12.44 -19.01 6.65
CA GLN A 454 13.57 -18.68 5.79
C GLN A 454 14.64 -17.97 6.62
N ALA A 455 15.92 -18.12 6.25
CA ALA A 455 17.04 -17.60 7.04
C ALA A 455 16.98 -16.07 7.21
N ASP A 456 16.39 -15.38 6.24
CA ASP A 456 16.16 -13.93 6.19
C ASP A 456 14.84 -13.49 6.84
N ASP A 457 13.99 -14.42 7.31
CA ASP A 457 12.72 -14.05 7.93
C ASP A 457 12.98 -13.34 9.28
N PRO A 458 12.44 -12.12 9.48
CA PRO A 458 12.70 -11.35 10.70
C PRO A 458 12.22 -12.04 11.99
N ARG A 459 11.37 -13.08 11.91
CA ARG A 459 10.97 -13.90 13.08
C ARG A 459 12.12 -14.72 13.66
N ALA A 460 13.20 -14.95 12.91
CA ALA A 460 14.41 -15.58 13.43
C ALA A 460 15.07 -14.74 14.55
N LEU A 461 14.86 -13.41 14.55
CA LEU A 461 15.39 -12.50 15.56
C LEU A 461 14.55 -12.44 16.85
N GLY A 462 13.50 -13.27 16.96
CA GLY A 462 12.64 -13.35 18.14
C GLY A 462 11.33 -12.56 18.02
N PRO A 463 10.57 -12.46 19.13
CA PRO A 463 9.26 -11.82 19.16
C PRO A 463 9.36 -10.30 18.99
N LEU A 464 8.26 -9.66 18.57
CA LEU A 464 8.19 -8.20 18.40
C LEU A 464 8.38 -7.42 19.71
N SER A 465 8.09 -8.04 20.85
CA SER A 465 8.31 -7.47 22.18
C SER A 465 9.79 -7.31 22.53
N GLY A 466 10.70 -7.99 21.82
CA GLY A 466 12.12 -8.07 22.20
C GLY A 466 12.39 -8.88 23.48
N ILE A 467 11.34 -9.34 24.16
CA ILE A 467 11.39 -10.17 25.38
C ILE A 467 10.49 -11.39 25.20
N SER A 468 10.91 -12.51 25.79
CA SER A 468 10.09 -13.72 25.84
C SER A 468 8.80 -13.46 26.61
N PRO A 469 7.64 -13.91 26.11
CA PRO A 469 6.40 -13.76 26.83
C PRO A 469 6.45 -14.59 28.12
N PRO A 470 6.03 -14.03 29.28
CA PRO A 470 5.86 -14.82 30.48
C PRO A 470 4.76 -15.88 30.28
N PRO A 471 4.76 -16.97 31.07
CA PRO A 471 3.74 -18.01 31.00
C PRO A 471 2.32 -17.42 31.06
N THR A 472 1.39 -17.98 30.29
CA THR A 472 0.00 -17.51 30.25
C THR A 472 -0.65 -17.51 31.63
N ALA A 473 -0.32 -18.49 32.48
CA ALA A 473 -0.79 -18.56 33.86
C ALA A 473 -0.36 -17.35 34.70
N GLU A 474 0.88 -16.87 34.54
CA GLU A 474 1.39 -15.70 35.25
C GLU A 474 0.71 -14.41 34.77
N LEU A 475 0.44 -14.30 33.46
CA LEU A 475 -0.31 -13.18 32.88
C LEU A 475 -1.74 -13.13 33.42
N VAL A 476 -2.41 -14.29 33.52
CA VAL A 476 -3.76 -14.39 34.09
C VAL A 476 -3.75 -13.98 35.56
N GLN A 477 -2.80 -14.47 36.36
CA GLN A 477 -2.66 -14.08 37.76
C GLN A 477 -2.37 -12.58 37.92
N THR A 478 -1.49 -12.01 37.09
CA THR A 478 -1.17 -10.57 37.12
C THR A 478 -2.41 -9.72 36.78
N GLN A 479 -3.22 -10.19 35.84
CA GLN A 479 -4.47 -9.52 35.46
C GLN A 479 -5.51 -9.58 36.58
N GLN A 480 -5.64 -10.74 37.24
CA GLN A 480 -6.49 -10.92 38.42
C GLN A 480 -6.04 -10.04 39.60
N ARG A 481 -4.73 -9.97 39.88
CA ARG A 481 -4.15 -9.11 40.94
C ARG A 481 -4.38 -7.61 40.69
N ARG A 482 -4.49 -7.17 39.43
CA ARG A 482 -4.79 -5.78 39.05
C ARG A 482 -6.27 -5.42 39.13
N GLY A 483 -7.12 -6.28 39.70
CA GLY A 483 -8.57 -6.04 39.81
C GLY A 483 -9.30 -6.08 38.46
N GLN A 484 -8.66 -6.57 37.39
CA GLN A 484 -9.36 -6.84 36.13
C GLN A 484 -10.05 -8.20 36.24
N VAL A 485 -11.16 -8.23 36.98
CA VAL A 485 -11.96 -9.45 37.26
C VAL A 485 -12.56 -10.05 35.96
N VAL A 486 -12.64 -9.26 34.90
CA VAL A 486 -12.98 -9.75 33.57
C VAL A 486 -11.69 -10.10 32.84
N ILE A 487 -11.35 -11.40 32.75
CA ILE A 487 -10.56 -11.88 31.62
C ILE A 487 -11.28 -11.34 30.40
N ILE A 488 -10.69 -10.38 29.69
CA ILE A 488 -11.34 -9.78 28.53
C ILE A 488 -11.57 -10.92 27.53
N THR A 489 -12.76 -11.50 27.54
CA THR A 489 -13.34 -12.17 26.39
C THR A 489 -13.43 -11.07 25.36
N LYS A 490 -12.39 -10.95 24.53
CA LYS A 490 -12.47 -10.14 23.33
C LYS A 490 -13.63 -10.74 22.55
N SER A 491 -14.81 -10.14 22.63
CA SER A 491 -15.87 -10.39 21.67
C SER A 491 -15.22 -10.39 20.28
N PRO A 492 -15.56 -11.31 19.37
CA PRO A 492 -14.88 -11.47 18.07
C PRO A 492 -14.89 -10.22 17.18
N LEU A 493 -15.58 -9.16 17.61
CA LEU A 493 -15.57 -7.80 17.07
C LEU A 493 -14.30 -7.00 17.35
N HIS A 494 -13.42 -7.43 18.27
CA HIS A 494 -12.13 -6.78 18.54
C HIS A 494 -11.00 -7.38 17.70
N PHE A 495 -10.98 -7.05 16.40
CA PHE A 495 -9.72 -6.99 15.67
C PHE A 495 -8.82 -5.96 16.36
N CYS A 496 -7.58 -6.35 16.66
CA CYS A 496 -6.63 -5.53 17.40
C CYS A 496 -6.28 -4.24 16.64
N GLY A 497 -7.03 -3.18 16.91
CA GLY A 497 -6.69 -1.80 16.63
C GLY A 497 -7.10 -0.97 17.84
N ARG A 498 -6.16 -0.72 18.76
CA ARG A 498 -6.38 0.23 19.88
C ARG A 498 -5.48 1.44 19.72
N LYS A 499 -6.01 2.43 18.99
CA LYS A 499 -6.40 3.75 19.53
C LYS A 499 -7.13 4.47 18.39
N LEU A 500 -8.47 4.44 18.45
CA LEU A 500 -9.33 5.37 17.73
C LEU A 500 -9.17 6.73 18.41
N HIS A 501 -8.30 7.59 17.85
CA HIS A 501 -8.49 9.03 18.01
C HIS A 501 -9.42 9.50 16.89
N LYS A 502 -10.43 10.26 17.31
CA LYS A 502 -11.54 10.85 16.54
C LYS A 502 -11.17 11.15 15.09
N CYS A 503 -11.78 10.41 14.17
CA CYS A 503 -11.94 10.82 12.79
C CYS A 503 -13.44 10.72 12.50
N ASN A 504 -14.10 11.87 12.42
CA ASN A 504 -15.52 11.98 12.11
C ASN A 504 -15.77 11.46 10.70
N PHE A 505 -16.35 10.26 10.62
CA PHE A 505 -17.04 9.75 9.44
C PHE A 505 -18.38 9.20 9.93
N CYS A 506 -19.41 10.06 9.97
CA CYS A 506 -20.79 9.60 9.95
C CYS A 506 -21.17 9.32 8.50
N PHE A 507 -21.61 8.09 8.25
CA PHE A 507 -22.25 7.67 7.01
C PHE A 507 -23.77 7.87 7.16
N LEU A 508 -24.37 8.36 6.07
CA LEU A 508 -25.63 7.93 5.46
C LEU A 508 -26.61 7.18 6.38
N GLN A 509 -27.68 7.87 6.71
CA GLN A 509 -29.01 7.30 6.89
C GLN A 509 -29.96 8.13 6.03
N ASP A 510 -31.02 7.49 5.54
CA ASP A 510 -32.14 8.03 4.75
C ASP A 510 -32.01 7.84 3.23
N LEU A 511 -32.57 6.70 2.78
CA LEU A 511 -33.35 6.57 1.55
C LEU A 511 -34.23 5.31 1.69
N CYS A 512 -35.28 5.45 2.51
CA CYS A 512 -36.57 4.79 2.34
C CYS A 512 -37.62 5.90 2.45
N ASP A 513 -38.63 5.85 1.57
CA ASP A 513 -39.82 6.71 1.49
C ASP A 513 -39.68 8.01 0.69
N THR A 514 -39.68 7.90 -0.66
CA THR A 514 -40.75 8.38 -1.57
C THR A 514 -40.39 8.09 -3.03
#